data_AF-A0A8K0EUT4-F1
#
_entry.id   AF-A0A8K0EUT4-F1
#
_cell.length_a   1.000
_cell.length_b   1.000
_cell.length_c   1.000
_cell.angle_alpha   90.00
_cell.angle_beta   90.00
_cell.angle_gamma   90.00
#
_symmetry.space_group_name_H-M   'P 1'
#
loop_
_entity.id
_entity.type
_entity.pdbx_description
1 polymer ?
#
loop_
_entity_poly.entity_id
_entity_poly.type
_entity_poly.pdbx_seq_one_letter_code
_entity_poly.pdbx_strand_id
1 'polypeptide(L)'
;MILATEMCDQVKVYGMSNGENCRDPNAYPAAYHYFDSDNITYARNECDEYNGMEKREKDAHRFFTEKTVFERWSKYHKITFHFPSWNRYE
;
A
#
# COMPACT_ATOMS: atom_id res chain seq x y z
N MET A 1 0.90 11.73 4.09
CA MET A 1 -0.50 11.84 4.50
C MET A 1 -0.81 13.12 5.26
N ILE A 2 -0.13 13.40 6.38
CA ILE A 2 -0.37 14.59 7.22
C ILE A 2 -0.33 15.91 6.42
N LEU A 3 0.72 16.13 5.62
CA LEU A 3 0.81 17.37 4.85
C LEU A 3 -0.37 17.56 3.87
N ALA A 4 -0.82 16.48 3.23
CA ALA A 4 -1.93 16.54 2.27
C ALA A 4 -3.27 16.81 2.96
N THR A 5 -3.47 16.40 4.21
CA THR A 5 -4.70 16.71 4.96
C THR A 5 -4.80 18.19 5.36
N GLU A 6 -3.68 18.90 5.42
CA GLU A 6 -3.63 20.34 5.71
C GLU A 6 -3.71 21.21 4.44
N MET A 7 -3.27 20.67 3.29
CA MET A 7 -3.08 21.45 2.07
C MET A 7 -4.15 21.20 0.99
N CYS A 8 -4.95 20.14 1.12
CA CYS A 8 -5.87 19.71 0.06
C CYS A 8 -7.30 19.55 0.58
N ASP A 9 -8.28 19.98 -0.21
CA ASP A 9 -9.71 19.76 0.09
C ASP A 9 -10.09 18.27 0.07
N GLN A 10 -9.43 17.48 -0.76
CA GLN A 10 -9.62 16.03 -0.88
C GLN A 10 -8.29 15.34 -1.18
N VAL A 11 -8.07 14.18 -0.55
CA VAL A 11 -6.89 13.34 -0.77
C VAL A 11 -7.33 12.01 -1.40
N LYS A 12 -6.73 11.65 -2.53
CA LYS A 12 -6.94 10.36 -3.19
C LYS A 12 -5.63 9.58 -3.15
N VAL A 13 -5.67 8.39 -2.54
CA VAL A 13 -4.51 7.55 -2.28
C VAL A 13 -4.58 6.32 -3.19
N TYR A 14 -3.49 6.03 -3.88
CA TYR A 14 -3.30 4.87 -4.74
C TYR A 14 -2.04 4.12 -4.29
N GLY A 15 -1.97 2.82 -4.56
CA GLY A 15 -0.76 2.01 -4.30
C GLY A 15 -0.41 1.84 -2.82
N MET A 16 -1.39 1.94 -1.92
CA MET A 16 -1.20 1.74 -0.50
C MET A 16 -1.96 0.49 -0.04
N SER A 17 -1.22 -0.60 0.15
CA SER A 17 -1.77 -1.91 0.51
C SER A 17 -2.29 -1.93 1.96
N ASN A 18 -3.43 -2.58 2.18
CA ASN A 18 -3.98 -2.86 3.51
C ASN A 18 -3.59 -4.27 4.02
N GLY A 19 -2.81 -5.03 3.23
CA GLY A 19 -2.34 -6.37 3.57
C GLY A 19 -3.40 -7.46 3.44
N GLU A 20 -4.61 -7.17 2.97
CA GLU A 20 -5.63 -8.21 2.74
C GLU A 20 -5.17 -9.21 1.68
N ASN A 21 -4.53 -8.72 0.61
CA ASN A 21 -3.93 -9.57 -0.43
C ASN A 21 -2.90 -10.56 0.16
N CYS A 22 -2.18 -10.18 1.21
CA CYS A 22 -1.18 -11.04 1.85
C CYS A 22 -1.76 -12.14 2.74
N ARG A 23 -3.07 -12.10 3.01
CA ARG A 23 -3.78 -13.11 3.82
C ARG A 23 -4.53 -14.12 2.97
N ASP A 24 -4.78 -13.80 1.70
CA ASP A 24 -5.46 -14.69 0.77
C ASP A 24 -4.45 -15.67 0.13
N PRO A 25 -4.57 -16.99 0.36
CA PRO A 25 -3.67 -17.97 -0.26
C PRO A 25 -3.80 -18.05 -1.79
N ASN A 26 -4.87 -17.51 -2.38
CA ASN A 26 -5.09 -17.46 -3.82
C ASN A 26 -4.71 -16.11 -4.44
N ALA A 27 -4.22 -15.15 -3.64
CA ALA A 27 -3.82 -13.85 -4.14
C ALA A 27 -2.67 -13.95 -5.15
N TYR A 28 -2.74 -13.12 -6.20
CA TYR A 28 -1.64 -12.99 -7.13
C TYR A 28 -0.46 -12.26 -6.45
N PRO A 29 0.78 -12.76 -6.58
CA PRO A 29 1.95 -12.09 -6.04
C PRO A 29 2.12 -10.68 -6.64
N ALA A 30 2.16 -9.66 -5.78
CA ALA A 30 2.45 -8.29 -6.19
C ALA A 30 3.93 -7.96 -5.98
N ALA A 31 4.53 -7.19 -6.90
CA ALA A 31 5.81 -6.55 -6.67
C ALA A 31 5.65 -5.43 -5.62
N TYR A 32 6.64 -5.27 -4.75
CA TYR A 32 6.66 -4.24 -3.72
C TYR A 32 6.60 -2.83 -4.32
N HIS A 33 7.28 -2.60 -5.45
CA HIS A 33 7.12 -1.38 -6.23
C HIS A 33 6.42 -1.68 -7.55
N TYR A 34 5.52 -0.77 -7.96
CA TYR A 34 4.74 -0.93 -9.19
C TYR A 34 5.60 -0.97 -10.46
N PHE A 35 6.73 -0.26 -10.48
CA PHE A 35 7.64 -0.22 -11.63
C PHE A 35 8.52 -1.48 -11.75
N ASP A 36 8.61 -2.30 -10.72
CA ASP A 36 9.33 -3.59 -10.77
C ASP A 36 8.44 -4.70 -11.36
N SER A 37 7.17 -4.39 -11.67
CA SER A 37 6.18 -5.40 -12.05
C SER A 37 6.39 -6.03 -13.43
N ASP A 38 7.19 -5.42 -14.30
CA ASP A 38 7.58 -6.02 -15.59
C ASP A 38 8.68 -7.08 -15.41
N ASN A 39 9.31 -7.15 -14.23
CA ASN A 39 10.33 -8.13 -13.91
C ASN A 39 10.10 -8.75 -12.52
N ILE A 40 8.90 -9.33 -12.35
CA ILE A 40 8.42 -9.90 -11.09
C ILE A 40 9.39 -10.92 -10.47
N THR A 41 10.21 -11.59 -11.28
CA THR A 41 11.18 -12.61 -10.84
C THR A 41 12.32 -12.02 -10.01
N TYR A 42 12.72 -10.77 -10.27
CA TYR A 42 13.75 -10.07 -9.48
C TYR A 42 13.16 -8.99 -8.56
N ALA A 43 11.89 -8.66 -8.74
CA ALA A 43 11.17 -7.75 -7.87
C ALA A 43 11.08 -8.33 -6.46
N ARG A 44 11.17 -7.46 -5.44
CA ARG A 44 10.80 -7.85 -4.09
C ARG A 44 9.30 -8.10 -4.04
N ASN A 45 8.89 -9.18 -3.39
CA ASN A 45 7.48 -9.46 -3.14
C ASN A 45 6.91 -8.43 -2.14
N GLU A 46 5.74 -7.85 -2.44
CA GLU A 46 5.11 -6.83 -1.59
C GLU A 46 4.87 -7.36 -0.17
N CYS A 47 4.30 -8.56 -0.05
CA CYS A 47 3.93 -9.13 1.24
C CYS A 47 5.14 -9.47 2.09
N ASP A 48 6.21 -9.98 1.49
CA ASP A 48 7.45 -10.28 2.22
C ASP A 48 8.11 -8.99 2.75
N GLU A 49 8.17 -7.93 1.92
CA GLU A 49 8.75 -6.66 2.34
C GLU A 49 7.91 -6.00 3.44
N TYR A 50 6.59 -5.93 3.28
CA TYR A 50 5.71 -5.33 4.29
C TYR A 50 5.76 -6.09 5.61
N ASN A 51 5.65 -7.44 5.57
CA ASN A 51 5.75 -8.25 6.79
C ASN A 51 7.12 -8.17 7.46
N GLY A 52 8.19 -8.07 6.66
CA GLY A 52 9.54 -7.87 7.16
C GLY A 52 9.69 -6.54 7.89
N MET A 53 9.20 -5.45 7.29
CA MET A 53 9.26 -4.11 7.85
C MET A 53 8.40 -3.97 9.11
N GLU A 54 7.21 -4.60 9.17
CA GLU A 54 6.39 -4.56 10.39
C GLU A 54 7.05 -5.23 11.60
N LYS A 55 7.97 -6.17 11.39
CA LYS A 55 8.64 -6.93 12.47
C LYS A 55 9.96 -6.33 12.92
N ARG A 56 10.61 -5.52 12.07
CA ARG A 56 11.93 -4.93 12.39
C ARG A 56 11.86 -3.95 13.55
N GLU A 57 12.85 -3.96 14.42
CA GLU A 57 12.85 -3.07 15.61
C GLU A 57 13.37 -1.66 15.30
N LYS A 58 14.28 -1.52 14.33
CA LYS A 58 14.95 -0.27 13.97
C LYS A 58 14.91 -0.06 12.46
N ASP A 59 15.01 1.22 12.06
CA ASP A 59 15.05 1.66 10.66
C ASP A 59 13.93 1.02 9.80
N ALA A 60 12.73 0.99 10.37
CA ALA A 60 11.58 0.30 9.81
C ALA A 60 10.37 1.21 9.76
N HIS A 61 9.60 1.06 8.69
CA HIS A 61 8.26 1.58 8.61
C HIS A 61 7.27 0.58 9.20
N ARG A 62 6.07 1.08 9.52
CA ARG A 62 4.96 0.26 9.95
C ARG A 62 3.84 0.30 8.91
N PHE A 63 4.09 -0.18 7.69
CA PHE A 63 3.23 0.06 6.53
C PHE A 63 1.76 -0.33 6.74
N PHE A 64 1.48 -1.53 7.26
CA PHE A 64 0.11 -1.96 7.54
C PHE A 64 -0.52 -1.14 8.67
N THR A 65 0.28 -0.82 9.68
CA THR A 65 -0.16 -0.01 10.81
C THR A 65 -0.47 1.43 10.39
N GLU A 66 0.40 2.04 9.60
CA GLU A 66 0.26 3.37 9.01
C GLU A 66 -0.99 3.43 8.14
N LYS A 67 -1.22 2.44 7.27
CA LYS A 67 -2.47 2.33 6.49
C LYS A 67 -3.70 2.32 7.39
N THR A 68 -3.68 1.51 8.47
CA THR A 68 -4.79 1.44 9.43
C THR A 68 -5.06 2.78 10.09
N VAL A 69 -4.02 3.55 10.43
CA VAL A 69 -4.16 4.92 10.97
C VAL A 69 -4.81 5.83 9.94
N PHE A 70 -4.36 5.80 8.68
CA PHE A 70 -4.90 6.64 7.62
C PHE A 70 -6.36 6.29 7.26
N GLU A 71 -6.75 5.02 7.34
CA GLU A 71 -8.16 4.59 7.23
C GLU A 71 -9.03 5.11 8.37
N ARG A 72 -8.50 5.18 9.60
CA ARG A 72 -9.24 5.80 10.70
C ARG A 72 -9.41 7.29 10.46
N TRP A 73 -8.39 7.96 9.90
CA TRP A 73 -8.46 9.38 9.56
C TRP A 73 -9.43 9.68 8.43
N SER A 74 -9.69 8.76 7.50
CA SER A 74 -10.67 8.97 6.43
C SER A 74 -12.11 9.14 6.94
N LYS A 75 -12.37 8.87 8.22
CA LYS A 75 -13.64 9.18 8.88
C LYS A 75 -13.80 10.66 9.20
N TYR A 76 -12.69 11.39 9.30
CA TYR A 76 -12.65 12.80 9.72
C TYR A 76 -12.12 13.73 8.62
N HIS A 77 -11.34 13.18 7.68
CA HIS A 77 -10.80 13.89 6.52
C HIS A 77 -11.32 13.26 5.23
N LYS A 78 -11.42 14.05 4.16
CA LYS A 78 -11.84 13.58 2.82
C LYS A 78 -10.72 12.79 2.14
N ILE A 79 -10.37 11.64 2.72
CA ILE A 79 -9.37 10.70 2.19
C ILE A 79 -10.10 9.53 1.54
N THR A 80 -9.71 9.16 0.34
CA THR A 80 -10.24 7.97 -0.36
C THR A 80 -9.10 7.09 -0.84
N PHE A 81 -9.21 5.78 -0.60
CA PHE A 81 -8.24 4.79 -1.04
C PHE A 81 -8.76 4.08 -2.28
N HIS A 82 -7.91 3.96 -3.29
CA HIS A 82 -8.26 3.40 -4.59
C HIS A 82 -7.36 2.22 -4.92
N PHE A 83 -7.98 1.15 -5.40
CA PHE A 83 -7.32 -0.05 -5.91
C PHE A 83 -7.83 -0.36 -7.33
N PRO A 84 -7.44 0.45 -8.33
CA PRO A 84 -7.90 0.25 -9.70
C PRO A 84 -7.27 -1.00 -10.32
N SER A 85 -8.03 -1.73 -11.13
CA SER A 85 -7.48 -2.70 -12.08
C SER A 85 -6.99 -1.96 -13.32
N TRP A 86 -5.79 -2.30 -13.79
CA TRP A 86 -5.23 -1.75 -15.02
C TRP A 86 -5.23 -2.83 -16.09
N ASN A 87 -5.90 -2.59 -17.22
CA ASN A 87 -5.71 -3.40 -18.41
C ASN A 87 -4.35 -3.03 -19.01
N ARG A 88 -3.35 -3.91 -18.91
CA ARG A 88 -2.02 -3.70 -19.51
C ARG A 88 -1.99 -3.86 -21.04
N TYR A 89 -3.14 -4.09 -21.67
CA TYR A 89 -3.25 -4.50 -23.08
C TYR A 89 -4.15 -3.59 -23.94
N GLU A 90 -4.33 -2.32 -23.55
CA GLU A 90 -4.85 -1.27 -24.44
C GLU A 90 -3.74 -0.28 -24.80
#